data_AF-A0A432KD02-F1
#
_entry.id   AF-A0A432KD02-F1
#
_cell.length_a   1.000
_cell.length_b   1.000
_cell.length_c   1.000
_cell.angle_alpha   90.00
_cell.angle_beta   90.00
_cell.angle_gamma   90.00
#
_symmetry.space_group_name_H-M   'P 1'
#
loop_
_entity.id
_entity.type
_entity.pdbx_description
1 polymer ?
#
loop_
_entity_poly.entity_id
_entity_poly.type
_entity_poly.pdbx_seq_one_letter_code
_entity_poly.pdbx_strand_id
1 'polypeptide(L)'
;MSRLVFVLFSLSLFLLSCKNKVKENIDIDTPEYTDTSTLISTYNSTISHNTGENCQKCHQKGGNGKAWFQVSGTVYDSTKQNIFPNATVYLYDGLNNTAPLIASIEVDSLGNFYTTEDIHFEKGLHVEVAGFTLHAKMGSLIYKGSCNKCHGVTTNRIWTK
;
A
#
# COMPACT_ATOMS: atom_id res chain seq x y z
N MET A 1 -66.32 -1.90 53.34
CA MET A 1 -66.64 -1.77 51.91
C MET A 1 -66.23 -0.38 51.46
N SER A 2 -65.44 -0.31 50.38
CA SER A 2 -65.12 0.89 49.58
C SER A 2 -64.36 2.04 50.24
N ARG A 3 -63.38 2.68 49.62
CA ARG A 3 -62.58 2.37 48.43
C ARG A 3 -61.39 3.34 48.51
N LEU A 4 -60.20 2.77 48.34
CA LEU A 4 -58.91 3.42 48.25
C LEU A 4 -58.87 4.31 47.00
N VAL A 5 -58.55 5.60 47.13
CA VAL A 5 -58.26 6.48 45.99
C VAL A 5 -56.86 7.04 46.17
N PHE A 6 -55.90 6.39 45.51
CA PHE A 6 -54.54 6.89 45.33
C PHE A 6 -54.56 7.98 44.25
N VAL A 7 -54.27 9.22 44.64
CA VAL A 7 -54.01 10.31 43.70
C VAL A 7 -52.55 10.20 43.28
N LEU A 8 -52.31 9.55 42.14
CA LEU A 8 -51.00 9.54 41.48
C LEU A 8 -50.82 10.84 40.70
N PHE A 9 -50.07 11.77 41.29
CA PHE A 9 -49.61 13.00 40.66
C PHE A 9 -48.55 12.62 39.61
N SER A 10 -48.92 12.56 38.32
CA SER A 10 -47.94 12.35 37.25
C SER A 10 -47.18 13.65 37.00
N LEU A 11 -45.98 13.72 37.56
CA LEU A 11 -45.01 14.76 37.25
C LEU A 11 -44.50 14.52 35.81
N SER A 12 -45.21 15.04 34.82
CA SER A 12 -44.77 15.02 33.43
C SER A 12 -43.64 16.04 33.27
N LEU A 13 -42.41 15.52 33.32
CA LEU A 13 -41.19 16.26 33.01
C LEU A 13 -41.26 16.65 31.52
N PHE A 14 -41.68 17.89 31.24
CA PHE A 14 -41.48 18.50 29.92
C PHE A 14 -39.98 18.65 29.71
N LEU A 15 -39.37 17.69 29.04
CA LEU A 15 -38.05 17.86 28.45
C LEU A 15 -38.18 18.93 27.37
N LEU A 16 -37.78 20.16 27.71
CA LEU A 16 -37.34 21.15 26.74
C LEU A 16 -36.19 20.50 25.95
N SER A 17 -36.52 19.86 24.82
CA SER A 17 -35.52 19.51 23.82
C SER A 17 -35.04 20.83 23.21
N CYS A 18 -33.84 21.25 23.63
CA CYS A 18 -33.11 22.29 22.94
C CYS A 18 -33.01 21.90 21.46
N LYS A 19 -33.63 22.69 20.58
CA LYS A 19 -33.30 22.73 19.17
C LYS A 19 -31.83 23.18 19.05
N ASN A 20 -30.90 22.24 19.20
CA ASN A 20 -29.59 22.41 18.62
C ASN A 20 -29.81 22.33 17.12
N LYS A 21 -29.79 23.51 16.46
CA LYS A 21 -29.41 23.59 15.07
C LYS A 21 -28.00 23.01 14.99
N VAL A 22 -27.92 21.71 14.77
CA VAL A 22 -26.74 21.12 14.14
C VAL A 22 -26.64 21.88 12.84
N LYS A 23 -25.63 22.76 12.74
CA LYS A 23 -25.16 23.19 11.45
C LYS A 23 -24.85 21.88 10.73
N GLU A 24 -25.56 21.60 9.66
CA GLU A 24 -25.08 20.70 8.62
C GLU A 24 -23.79 21.32 8.10
N ASN A 25 -22.70 21.13 8.85
CA ASN A 25 -21.44 20.89 8.22
C ASN A 25 -21.65 19.50 7.64
N ILE A 26 -21.80 19.47 6.32
CA ILE A 26 -21.51 18.30 5.53
C ILE A 26 -20.10 17.92 5.94
N ASP A 27 -20.00 17.04 6.94
CA ASP A 27 -18.88 16.13 7.04
C ASP A 27 -19.01 15.36 5.73
N ILE A 28 -18.31 15.86 4.71
CA ILE A 28 -17.99 15.09 3.52
C ILE A 28 -17.38 13.86 4.15
N ASP A 29 -18.15 12.79 4.10
CA ASP A 29 -17.77 11.42 4.36
C ASP A 29 -16.42 11.28 3.68
N THR A 30 -15.33 11.53 4.40
CA THR A 30 -14.00 11.14 3.95
C THR A 30 -14.20 9.66 3.85
N PRO A 31 -14.26 9.09 2.64
CA PRO A 31 -14.64 7.70 2.51
C PRO A 31 -13.66 6.97 3.40
N GLU A 32 -14.20 6.33 4.44
CA GLU A 32 -13.46 5.35 5.19
C GLU A 32 -13.07 4.34 4.12
N TYR A 33 -11.84 4.49 3.60
CA TYR A 33 -11.34 3.68 2.51
C TYR A 33 -10.96 2.34 3.15
N THR A 34 -11.98 1.59 3.56
CA THR A 34 -11.91 0.17 3.84
C THR A 34 -12.00 -0.54 2.50
N ASP A 35 -11.09 -0.23 1.58
CA ASP A 35 -10.90 -1.12 0.46
C ASP A 35 -9.76 -2.04 0.85
N THR A 36 -10.14 -3.21 1.36
CA THR A 36 -9.28 -4.38 1.52
C THR A 36 -8.92 -4.98 0.15
N SER A 37 -9.05 -4.23 -0.95
CA SER A 37 -8.67 -4.73 -2.27
C SER A 37 -7.17 -4.94 -2.32
N THR A 38 -6.80 -6.17 -2.61
CA THR A 38 -5.43 -6.55 -2.91
C THR A 38 -4.98 -5.75 -4.14
N LEU A 39 -4.06 -4.81 -3.96
CA LEU A 39 -3.50 -3.98 -5.03
C LEU A 39 -2.11 -4.48 -5.38
N ILE A 40 -2.01 -5.15 -6.53
CA ILE A 40 -0.78 -5.72 -7.05
C ILE A 40 -0.59 -5.21 -8.48
N SER A 41 0.64 -4.84 -8.82
CA SER A 41 1.01 -4.52 -10.20
C SER A 41 0.94 -5.77 -11.07
N THR A 42 0.43 -5.60 -12.28
CA THR A 42 0.36 -6.67 -13.28
C THR A 42 0.95 -6.21 -14.60
N TYR A 43 1.42 -7.16 -15.40
CA TYR A 43 1.93 -6.88 -16.74
C TYR A 43 0.94 -6.09 -17.57
N ASN A 44 1.47 -5.16 -18.37
CA ASN A 44 0.71 -4.31 -19.28
C ASN A 44 -0.30 -3.36 -18.60
N SER A 45 -0.46 -3.39 -17.28
CA SER A 45 -1.34 -2.45 -16.56
C SER A 45 -0.79 -1.01 -16.66
N THR A 46 -1.69 -0.04 -16.76
CA THR A 46 -1.40 1.40 -16.82
C THR A 46 -1.96 2.16 -15.61
N ILE A 47 -2.36 1.43 -14.56
CA ILE A 47 -3.08 1.99 -13.40
C ILE A 47 -2.15 2.80 -12.46
N SER A 48 -0.87 2.45 -12.40
CA SER A 48 0.08 3.14 -11.53
C SER A 48 0.39 4.57 -12.00
N HIS A 49 1.16 5.31 -11.21
CA HIS A 49 1.53 6.69 -11.48
C HIS A 49 2.82 7.04 -10.75
N ASN A 50 3.33 8.26 -10.97
CA ASN A 50 4.52 8.80 -10.31
C ASN A 50 5.76 7.91 -10.44
N THR A 51 5.98 7.39 -11.64
CA THR A 51 7.15 6.58 -12.01
C THR A 51 8.45 7.18 -11.47
N GLY A 52 9.21 6.38 -10.71
CA GLY A 52 10.47 6.75 -10.08
C GLY A 52 10.35 7.38 -8.69
N GLU A 53 9.14 7.73 -8.25
CA GLU A 53 8.91 8.20 -6.88
C GLU A 53 8.77 7.04 -5.89
N ASN A 54 9.00 7.33 -4.61
CA ASN A 54 8.75 6.35 -3.55
C ASN A 54 7.25 6.21 -3.26
N CYS A 55 6.61 5.17 -3.81
CA CYS A 55 5.16 4.91 -3.67
C CYS A 55 4.70 4.91 -2.20
N GLN A 56 5.53 4.35 -1.30
CA GLN A 56 5.25 4.31 0.15
C GLN A 56 5.31 5.67 0.85
N LYS A 57 5.60 6.79 0.15
CA LYS A 57 5.33 8.13 0.70
C LYS A 57 3.83 8.33 0.97
N CYS A 58 2.98 7.84 0.07
CA CYS A 58 1.52 7.93 0.16
C CYS A 58 0.91 6.59 0.55
N HIS A 59 1.42 5.48 0.02
CA HIS A 59 0.93 4.12 0.22
C HIS A 59 1.56 3.42 1.44
N GLN A 60 1.52 4.10 2.59
CA GLN A 60 1.96 3.59 3.88
C GLN A 60 0.83 3.69 4.91
N LYS A 61 1.00 3.03 6.06
CA LYS A 61 0.04 3.15 7.17
C LYS A 61 -0.15 4.61 7.59
N GLY A 62 -1.42 5.06 7.53
CA GLY A 62 -1.79 6.45 7.82
C GLY A 62 -1.47 7.46 6.70
N GLY A 63 -1.04 7.00 5.52
CA GLY A 63 -0.89 7.83 4.34
C GLY A 63 -2.20 7.98 3.55
N ASN A 64 -2.18 8.87 2.55
CA ASN A 64 -3.35 9.19 1.71
C ASN A 64 -3.56 8.19 0.54
N GLY A 65 -2.69 7.20 0.40
CA GLY A 65 -2.81 6.17 -0.63
C GLY A 65 -3.95 5.21 -0.32
N LYS A 66 -4.61 4.72 -1.37
CA LYS A 66 -5.70 3.75 -1.29
C LYS A 66 -5.30 2.50 -0.49
N ALA A 67 -4.18 1.86 -0.82
CA ALA A 67 -3.68 0.73 -0.04
C ALA A 67 -2.26 0.96 0.48
N TRP A 68 -1.83 0.11 1.41
CA TRP A 68 -0.48 0.12 1.95
C TRP A 68 0.35 -0.90 1.20
N PHE A 69 1.35 -0.42 0.46
CA PHE A 69 2.26 -1.31 -0.24
C PHE A 69 3.28 -1.87 0.75
N GLN A 70 3.54 -3.17 0.67
CA GLN A 70 4.61 -3.82 1.41
C GLN A 70 5.93 -3.69 0.65
N VAL A 71 5.87 -3.86 -0.67
CA VAL A 71 6.99 -3.70 -1.60
C VAL A 71 6.54 -2.82 -2.75
N SER A 72 7.39 -1.88 -3.17
CA SER A 72 7.13 -1.05 -4.33
C SER A 72 8.41 -0.46 -4.91
N GLY A 73 8.42 -0.29 -6.23
CA GLY A 73 9.46 0.46 -6.90
C GLY A 73 9.24 0.67 -8.40
N THR A 74 10.28 1.12 -9.11
CA THR A 74 10.28 1.34 -10.56
C THR A 74 11.52 0.73 -11.20
N VAL A 75 11.34 -0.02 -12.28
CA VAL A 75 12.41 -0.64 -13.07
C VAL A 75 12.67 0.15 -14.35
N TYR A 76 13.96 0.33 -14.65
CA TYR A 76 14.46 1.04 -15.83
C TYR A 76 15.28 0.12 -16.72
N ASP A 77 15.53 0.56 -17.96
CA ASP A 77 16.43 -0.11 -18.87
C ASP A 77 17.91 0.08 -18.44
N SER A 78 18.83 -0.55 -19.16
CA SER A 78 20.26 -0.41 -18.86
C SER A 78 20.84 1.00 -19.03
N THR A 79 20.16 1.90 -19.73
CA THR A 79 20.53 3.33 -19.79
C THR A 79 20.10 4.05 -18.51
N LYS A 80 19.18 3.45 -17.76
CA LYS A 80 18.55 3.96 -16.54
C LYS A 80 17.72 5.22 -16.78
N GLN A 81 17.44 5.58 -18.04
CA GLN A 81 16.65 6.77 -18.38
C GLN A 81 15.21 6.42 -18.74
N ASN A 82 15.01 5.30 -19.43
CA ASN A 82 13.67 4.85 -19.80
C ASN A 82 13.21 3.74 -18.87
N ILE A 83 11.90 3.69 -18.63
CA ILE A 83 11.28 2.60 -17.91
C ILE A 83 11.48 1.26 -18.64
N PHE A 84 11.47 0.18 -17.88
CA PHE A 84 11.50 -1.17 -18.42
C PHE A 84 10.26 -1.93 -17.94
N PRO A 85 9.18 -1.91 -18.73
CA PRO A 85 7.94 -2.60 -18.38
C PRO A 85 8.10 -4.11 -18.53
N ASN A 86 7.15 -4.86 -17.96
CA ASN A 86 7.04 -6.31 -18.13
C ASN A 86 8.26 -7.14 -17.67
N ALA A 87 9.08 -6.58 -16.77
CA ALA A 87 10.04 -7.32 -15.96
C ALA A 87 9.34 -7.98 -14.75
N THR A 88 10.02 -8.89 -14.07
CA THR A 88 9.53 -9.49 -12.81
C THR A 88 10.49 -9.21 -11.67
N VAL A 89 9.97 -8.82 -10.51
CA VAL A 89 10.74 -8.70 -9.28
C VAL A 89 10.51 -9.95 -8.44
N TYR A 90 11.59 -10.64 -8.10
CA TYR A 90 11.56 -11.82 -7.24
C TYR A 90 12.17 -11.50 -5.87
N LEU A 91 11.48 -11.95 -4.82
CA LEU A 91 11.96 -11.91 -3.45
C LEU A 91 12.19 -13.33 -2.96
N TYR A 92 13.35 -13.58 -2.35
CA TYR A 92 13.72 -14.90 -1.84
C TYR A 92 14.12 -14.83 -0.36
N ASP A 93 13.82 -15.88 0.41
CA ASP A 93 14.17 -15.99 1.83
C ASP A 93 15.61 -16.50 2.09
N GLY A 94 16.36 -15.82 2.93
CA GLY A 94 17.66 -16.30 3.42
C GLY A 94 18.86 -15.84 2.60
N LEU A 95 19.99 -16.54 2.71
CA LEU A 95 21.35 -16.01 2.41
C LEU A 95 21.96 -16.43 1.05
N ASN A 96 21.34 -17.31 0.26
CA ASN A 96 21.99 -17.97 -0.88
C ASN A 96 21.05 -18.25 -2.07
N ASN A 97 21.61 -18.66 -3.21
CA ASN A 97 20.93 -18.97 -4.48
C ASN A 97 19.95 -20.18 -4.47
N THR A 98 19.68 -20.78 -3.32
CA THR A 98 18.70 -21.88 -3.14
C THR A 98 17.53 -21.47 -2.22
N ALA A 99 17.45 -20.19 -1.91
CA ALA A 99 16.40 -19.58 -1.12
C ALA A 99 15.00 -19.82 -1.71
N PRO A 100 13.99 -20.23 -0.91
CA PRO A 100 12.61 -20.30 -1.36
C PRO A 100 12.12 -18.96 -1.91
N LEU A 101 11.34 -19.01 -2.99
CA LEU A 101 10.65 -17.83 -3.53
C LEU A 101 9.54 -17.39 -2.56
N ILE A 102 9.58 -16.12 -2.16
CA ILE A 102 8.60 -15.50 -1.26
C ILE A 102 7.56 -14.71 -2.04
N ALA A 103 7.99 -13.96 -3.06
CA ALA A 103 7.09 -13.20 -3.91
C ALA A 103 7.61 -13.08 -5.33
N SER A 104 6.68 -13.02 -6.28
CA SER A 104 6.89 -12.70 -7.69
C SER A 104 5.98 -11.54 -8.05
N ILE A 105 6.56 -10.36 -8.24
CA ILE A 105 5.82 -9.11 -8.45
C ILE A 105 6.06 -8.65 -9.87
N GLU A 106 5.00 -8.53 -10.65
CA GLU A 106 5.08 -8.10 -12.04
C GLU A 106 5.32 -6.60 -12.13
N VAL A 107 6.17 -6.17 -13.07
CA VAL A 107 6.37 -4.76 -13.41
C VAL A 107 5.36 -4.36 -14.48
N ASP A 108 4.58 -3.33 -14.21
CA ASP A 108 3.53 -2.85 -15.08
C ASP A 108 4.07 -2.09 -16.31
N SER A 109 3.16 -1.61 -17.18
CA SER A 109 3.54 -0.91 -18.42
C SER A 109 4.20 0.46 -18.19
N LEU A 110 4.08 1.02 -16.99
CA LEU A 110 4.68 2.29 -16.59
C LEU A 110 6.00 2.07 -15.84
N GLY A 111 6.48 0.82 -15.81
CA GLY A 111 7.73 0.42 -15.17
C GLY A 111 7.62 0.26 -13.65
N ASN A 112 6.43 0.38 -13.06
CA ASN A 112 6.24 0.30 -11.62
C ASN A 112 5.90 -1.13 -11.19
N PHE A 113 6.35 -1.50 -9.99
CA PHE A 113 5.90 -2.69 -9.30
C PHE A 113 5.42 -2.31 -7.91
N TYR A 114 4.38 -2.98 -7.42
CA TYR A 114 3.85 -2.82 -6.08
C TYR A 114 3.01 -4.02 -5.68
N THR A 115 2.97 -4.32 -4.38
CA THR A 115 2.07 -5.33 -3.83
C THR A 115 1.62 -4.94 -2.43
N THR A 116 0.37 -5.24 -2.12
CA THR A 116 -0.21 -5.22 -0.77
C THR A 116 -0.11 -6.57 -0.06
N GLU A 117 0.36 -7.62 -0.75
CA GLU A 117 0.53 -8.94 -0.14
C GLU A 117 1.53 -8.87 1.01
N ASP A 118 1.26 -9.61 2.07
CA ASP A 118 2.10 -9.63 3.26
C ASP A 118 3.49 -10.21 2.97
N ILE A 119 4.52 -9.39 3.21
CA ILE A 119 5.94 -9.77 3.05
C ILE A 119 6.63 -9.66 4.40
N HIS A 120 7.17 -10.78 4.88
CA HIS A 120 7.93 -10.82 6.13
C HIS A 120 9.43 -10.61 5.87
N PHE A 121 9.99 -9.55 6.44
CA PHE A 121 11.39 -9.14 6.23
C PHE A 121 12.34 -9.53 7.37
N GLU A 122 11.89 -10.31 8.36
CA GLU A 122 12.59 -10.52 9.63
C GLU A 122 14.02 -11.03 9.49
N LYS A 123 14.27 -11.89 8.50
CA LYS A 123 15.59 -12.48 8.21
C LYS A 123 16.38 -11.73 7.13
N GLY A 124 15.77 -10.71 6.53
CA GLY A 124 16.25 -10.08 5.30
C GLY A 124 15.95 -10.92 4.07
N LEU A 125 15.65 -10.26 2.95
CA LEU A 125 15.31 -10.92 1.68
C LEU A 125 16.34 -10.58 0.60
N HIS A 126 16.63 -11.54 -0.27
CA HIS A 126 17.30 -11.27 -1.53
C HIS A 126 16.31 -10.75 -2.57
N VAL A 127 16.78 -9.85 -3.43
CA VAL A 127 16.00 -9.26 -4.50
C VAL A 127 16.67 -9.53 -5.84
N GLU A 128 15.88 -10.00 -6.79
CA GLU A 128 16.24 -10.10 -8.19
C GLU A 128 15.20 -9.34 -9.04
N VAL A 129 15.66 -8.68 -10.10
CA VAL A 129 14.83 -8.12 -11.15
C VAL A 129 15.17 -8.80 -12.45
N ALA A 130 14.27 -9.64 -12.92
CA ALA A 130 14.38 -10.40 -14.15
C ALA A 130 13.85 -9.56 -15.33
N GLY A 131 14.75 -9.24 -16.26
CA GLY A 131 14.41 -8.73 -17.58
C GLY A 131 14.42 -9.85 -18.63
N PHE A 132 14.39 -9.49 -19.91
CA PHE A 132 14.38 -10.47 -21.00
C PHE A 132 15.71 -11.17 -21.22
N THR A 133 16.81 -10.47 -20.96
CA THR A 133 18.18 -10.92 -21.28
C THR A 133 19.14 -10.81 -20.10
N LEU A 134 18.78 -10.06 -19.06
CA LEU A 134 19.56 -9.91 -17.84
C LEU A 134 18.66 -10.05 -16.61
N HIS A 135 19.21 -10.67 -15.56
CA HIS A 135 18.62 -10.69 -14.24
C HIS A 135 19.54 -9.93 -13.30
N ALA A 136 19.10 -8.77 -12.82
CA ALA A 136 19.88 -7.93 -11.91
C ALA A 136 19.58 -8.31 -10.47
N LYS A 137 20.62 -8.48 -9.64
CA LYS A 137 20.49 -8.86 -8.23
C LYS A 137 21.00 -7.77 -7.32
N MET A 138 20.33 -7.58 -6.18
CA MET A 138 20.91 -6.81 -5.08
C MET A 138 22.00 -7.64 -4.39
N GLY A 139 23.16 -7.01 -4.16
CA GLY A 139 24.26 -7.64 -3.41
C GLY A 139 24.04 -7.68 -1.89
N SER A 140 23.09 -6.90 -1.37
CA SER A 140 22.73 -6.83 0.05
C SER A 140 21.29 -7.28 0.27
N LEU A 141 21.01 -7.82 1.45
CA LEU A 141 19.64 -8.13 1.89
C LEU A 141 18.82 -6.85 2.08
N ILE A 142 17.51 -6.94 1.83
CA ILE A 142 16.54 -5.89 2.17
C ILE A 142 15.74 -6.27 3.41
N TYR A 143 15.43 -5.27 4.23
CA TYR A 143 14.60 -5.41 5.42
C TYR A 143 13.31 -4.57 5.35
N LYS A 144 13.08 -3.91 4.21
CA LYS A 144 11.93 -3.05 3.91
C LYS A 144 11.72 -3.04 2.39
N GLY A 145 10.48 -2.91 1.94
CA GLY A 145 10.13 -2.90 0.51
C GLY A 145 10.03 -1.53 -0.16
N SER A 146 10.53 -0.45 0.46
CA SER A 146 10.52 0.91 -0.14
C SER A 146 11.67 1.10 -1.14
N CYS A 147 11.63 0.42 -2.28
CA CYS A 147 12.80 0.31 -3.16
C CYS A 147 13.24 1.68 -3.70
N ASN A 148 12.31 2.54 -4.14
CA ASN A 148 12.60 3.91 -4.58
C ASN A 148 12.99 4.89 -3.46
N LYS A 149 12.99 4.46 -2.19
CA LYS A 149 13.59 5.26 -1.11
C LYS A 149 15.12 5.36 -1.25
N CYS A 150 15.74 4.32 -1.82
CA CYS A 150 17.18 4.27 -2.06
C CYS A 150 17.50 4.42 -3.56
N HIS A 151 16.84 3.63 -4.41
CA HIS A 151 17.12 3.58 -5.84
C HIS A 151 16.60 4.82 -6.57
N GLY A 152 17.53 5.54 -7.21
CA GLY A 152 17.28 6.85 -7.81
C GLY A 152 17.50 8.03 -6.85
N VAL A 153 17.94 7.76 -5.62
CA VAL A 153 18.22 8.79 -4.59
C VAL A 153 19.66 8.68 -4.08
N THR A 154 19.98 7.59 -3.39
CA THR A 154 21.31 7.33 -2.80
C THR A 154 22.08 6.23 -3.51
N THR A 155 21.39 5.44 -4.33
CA THR A 155 21.98 4.43 -5.21
C THR A 155 21.36 4.51 -6.60
N ASN A 156 21.97 3.85 -7.57
CA ASN A 156 21.48 3.79 -8.94
C ASN A 156 20.01 3.33 -8.99
N ARG A 157 19.25 3.78 -10.00
CA ARG A 157 17.92 3.25 -10.30
C ARG A 157 17.96 1.72 -10.44
N ILE A 158 16.86 1.05 -10.12
CA ILE A 158 16.69 -0.39 -10.37
C ILE A 158 16.65 -0.58 -11.88
N TRP A 159 17.46 -1.47 -12.44
CA TRP A 159 17.51 -1.64 -13.89
C TRP A 159 17.81 -3.07 -14.32
N THR A 160 17.34 -3.42 -15.51
CA THR A 160 17.60 -4.72 -16.16
C THR A 160 17.67 -4.60 -17.70
N LYS A 161 17.71 -5.72 -18.42
CA LYS A 161 17.70 -5.82 -19.89
C LYS A 161 16.84 -6.98 -20.35
#